data_AF-A0A7X8I6E6-F1
#
_entry.id   AF-A0A7X8I6E6-F1
#
_cell.length_a   1.000
_cell.length_b   1.000
_cell.length_c   1.000
_cell.angle_alpha   90.00
_cell.angle_beta   90.00
_cell.angle_gamma   90.00
#
_symmetry.space_group_name_H-M   'P 1'
#
loop_
_entity.id
_entity.type
_entity.pdbx_description
1 polymer ?
#
loop_
_entity_poly.entity_id
_entity_poly.type
_entity_poly.pdbx_seq_one_letter_code
_entity_poly.pdbx_strand_id
1 'polypeptide(L)'
;MSNLQEIAAKLLENEASDEVLEIKKQILRRIATESDIKPSRIPAPLNITQIGGYFNLLMQLEQEEMLRHTLTSILGLPMQTPKE
;
A
#
# COMPACT_ATOMS: atom_id res chain seq x y z
N MET A 1 -23.69 35.89 14.19
CA MET A 1 -23.40 34.59 13.55
C MET A 1 -22.67 34.95 12.26
N SER A 2 -21.42 34.61 11.92
CA SER A 2 -20.60 33.48 12.33
C SER A 2 -19.68 33.12 11.15
N ASN A 3 -18.58 33.87 10.95
CA ASN A 3 -17.63 33.58 9.87
C ASN A 3 -17.13 32.11 9.94
N LEU A 4 -17.04 31.58 11.16
CA LEU A 4 -16.77 30.16 11.43
C LEU A 4 -17.86 29.20 10.91
N GLN A 5 -19.14 29.55 11.00
CA GLN A 5 -20.23 28.68 10.51
C GLN A 5 -20.29 28.71 8.99
N GLU A 6 -19.93 29.83 8.35
CA GLU A 6 -19.86 29.92 6.88
C GLU A 6 -18.68 29.10 6.32
N ILE A 7 -17.52 29.15 6.99
CA ILE A 7 -16.37 28.30 6.65
C ILE A 7 -16.69 26.82 6.89
N ALA A 8 -17.35 26.49 8.01
CA ALA A 8 -17.77 25.13 8.29
C ALA A 8 -18.78 24.60 7.26
N ALA A 9 -19.73 25.44 6.81
CA ALA A 9 -20.68 25.08 5.77
C ALA A 9 -19.98 24.80 4.42
N LYS A 10 -19.03 25.65 4.01
CA LYS A 10 -18.24 25.43 2.78
C LYS A 10 -17.38 24.17 2.87
N LEU A 11 -16.85 23.83 4.04
CA LEU A 11 -16.10 22.59 4.25
C LEU A 11 -17.02 21.36 4.12
N LEU A 12 -18.22 21.42 4.71
CA LEU A 12 -19.21 20.36 4.63
C LEU A 12 -19.73 20.15 3.21
N GLU A 13 -19.96 21.22 2.45
CA GLU A 13 -20.34 21.13 1.03
C GLU A 13 -19.23 20.50 0.18
N ASN A 14 -17.97 20.86 0.44
CA ASN A 14 -16.83 20.27 -0.26
C ASN A 14 -16.68 18.76 0.05
N GLU A 15 -16.84 18.39 1.32
CA GLU A 15 -16.78 16.99 1.74
C GLU A 15 -17.97 16.14 1.29
N ALA A 16 -19.12 16.77 1.06
CA ALA A 16 -20.35 16.14 0.57
C ALA A 16 -20.45 16.09 -0.96
N SER A 17 -19.48 16.64 -1.69
CA SER A 17 -19.42 16.54 -3.14
C SER A 17 -19.36 15.07 -3.58
N ASP A 18 -20.12 14.73 -4.63
CA ASP A 18 -20.22 13.36 -5.15
C ASP A 18 -18.86 12.78 -5.55
N GLU A 19 -17.96 13.62 -6.09
CA GLU A 19 -16.61 13.24 -6.48
C GLU A 19 -15.77 12.83 -5.26
N VAL A 20 -15.85 13.58 -4.16
CA VAL A 20 -15.13 13.29 -2.92
C VAL A 20 -15.68 12.03 -2.25
N LEU A 21 -16.99 11.82 -2.31
CA LEU A 21 -17.64 10.61 -1.82
C LEU A 21 -17.23 9.37 -2.62
N GLU A 22 -17.07 9.48 -3.94
CA GLU A 22 -16.63 8.37 -4.78
C GLU A 22 -15.17 8.00 -4.50
N ILE A 23 -14.28 8.99 -4.35
CA ILE A 23 -12.89 8.76 -3.94
C ILE A 23 -12.83 8.12 -2.54
N LYS A 24 -13.60 8.62 -1.57
CA LYS A 24 -13.69 8.03 -0.22
C LYS A 24 -14.16 6.57 -0.30
N LYS A 25 -15.16 6.25 -1.13
CA LYS A 25 -15.61 4.87 -1.33
C LYS A 25 -14.53 3.98 -1.96
N GLN A 26 -13.76 4.49 -2.92
CA GLN A 26 -12.64 3.75 -3.51
C GLN A 26 -11.53 3.47 -2.48
N ILE A 27 -11.17 4.45 -1.65
CA ILE A 27 -10.20 4.27 -0.57
C ILE A 27 -10.72 3.26 0.46
N LEU A 28 -11.98 3.38 0.88
CA LEU A 28 -12.58 2.44 1.82
C LEU A 28 -12.65 1.02 1.25
N ARG A 29 -12.93 0.87 -0.05
CA ARG A 29 -12.85 -0.42 -0.74
C ARG A 29 -11.43 -0.96 -0.72
N ARG A 30 -10.42 -0.15 -1.08
CA ARG A 30 -9.00 -0.55 -0.99
C ARG A 30 -8.61 -0.96 0.41
N ILE A 31 -8.98 -0.20 1.44
CA ILE A 31 -8.72 -0.57 2.83
C ILE A 31 -9.42 -1.90 3.16
N ALA A 32 -10.69 -2.08 2.79
CA ALA A 32 -11.39 -3.33 3.05
C ALA A 32 -10.77 -4.54 2.32
N THR A 33 -10.28 -4.36 1.10
CA THR A 33 -9.69 -5.45 0.28
C THR A 33 -8.22 -5.70 0.56
N GLU A 34 -7.45 -4.65 0.84
CA GLU A 34 -6.00 -4.69 1.07
C GLU A 34 -5.66 -4.83 2.56
N SER A 35 -6.60 -4.60 3.50
CA SER A 35 -6.35 -4.78 4.96
C SER A 35 -6.04 -6.21 5.39
N ASP A 36 -6.14 -7.20 4.51
CA ASP A 36 -5.56 -8.53 4.73
C ASP A 36 -4.02 -8.50 4.51
N ILE A 37 -3.35 -7.39 4.86
CA ILE A 37 -1.89 -7.34 5.07
C ILE A 37 -1.62 -8.25 6.25
N LYS A 38 -1.49 -9.55 5.98
CA LYS A 38 -1.01 -10.50 6.96
C LYS A 38 0.38 -10.02 7.36
N PRO A 39 0.62 -9.75 8.66
CA PRO A 39 1.97 -9.39 9.09
C PRO A 39 2.89 -10.48 8.58
N SER A 40 4.00 -10.06 7.96
CA SER A 40 5.01 -10.99 7.48
C SER A 40 5.33 -11.97 8.60
N ARG A 41 5.11 -13.27 8.37
CA ARG A 41 5.54 -14.32 9.31
C ARG A 41 7.06 -14.39 9.41
N ILE A 42 7.75 -13.73 8.49
CA ILE A 42 9.18 -13.61 8.46
C ILE A 42 9.56 -12.37 9.29
N PRO A 43 10.40 -12.52 10.32
CA PRO A 43 10.86 -11.40 11.12
C PRO A 43 11.63 -10.40 10.26
N ALA A 44 11.59 -9.13 10.64
CA ALA A 44 12.40 -8.11 9.98
C ALA A 44 13.89 -8.52 10.05
N PRO A 45 14.62 -8.46 8.93
CA PRO A 45 16.03 -8.83 8.89
C PRO A 45 16.86 -7.85 9.71
N LEU A 46 17.78 -8.38 10.52
CA LEU A 46 18.63 -7.60 11.42
C LEU A 46 19.87 -7.03 10.73
N ASN A 47 20.23 -7.57 9.56
CA ASN A 47 21.40 -7.13 8.78
C ASN A 47 21.26 -7.48 7.29
N ILE A 48 22.13 -6.89 6.47
CA ILE A 48 22.15 -7.07 5.01
C ILE A 48 22.47 -8.50 4.58
N THR A 49 23.19 -9.27 5.40
CA THR A 49 23.50 -10.68 5.09
C THR A 49 22.26 -11.56 5.14
N GLN A 50 21.34 -11.31 6.09
CA GLN A 50 20.06 -12.01 6.17
C GLN A 50 19.18 -11.73 4.94
N ILE A 51 19.20 -10.50 4.41
CA ILE A 51 18.56 -10.17 3.13
C ILE A 51 19.15 -11.00 1.98
N GLY A 52 20.48 -11.10 1.90
CA GLY A 52 21.17 -11.93 0.91
C GLY A 52 20.79 -13.41 0.97
N GLY A 53 20.48 -13.93 2.16
CA GLY A 53 19.98 -15.29 2.34
C GLY A 53 18.64 -15.54 1.63
N TYR A 54 17.68 -14.61 1.75
CA TYR A 54 16.40 -14.70 1.03
C TYR A 54 16.58 -14.60 -0.48
N PHE A 55 17.45 -13.70 -0.93
CA PHE A 55 17.78 -13.57 -2.35
C PHE A 55 18.33 -14.88 -2.92
N ASN A 56 19.33 -15.47 -2.25
CA ASN A 56 19.93 -16.74 -2.66
C ASN A 56 18.93 -17.88 -2.67
N LEU A 57 18.07 -17.96 -1.65
CA LEU A 57 17.01 -18.96 -1.58
C LEU A 57 16.04 -18.85 -2.75
N LEU A 58 15.56 -17.65 -3.05
CA LEU A 58 14.60 -17.42 -4.14
C LEU A 58 15.23 -17.70 -5.51
N MET A 59 16.52 -17.38 -5.70
CA MET A 59 17.24 -17.79 -6.90
C MET A 59 17.37 -19.31 -7.02
N GLN A 60 17.72 -20.00 -5.93
CA GLN A 60 17.87 -21.47 -5.93
C GLN A 60 16.54 -22.19 -6.21
N LEU A 61 15.41 -21.58 -5.83
CA LEU A 61 14.07 -22.10 -6.08
C LEU A 61 13.49 -21.63 -7.43
N GLU A 62 14.27 -20.90 -8.24
CA GLU A 62 13.86 -20.37 -9.54
C GLU A 62 12.58 -19.49 -9.48
N GLN A 63 12.35 -18.83 -8.34
CA GLN A 63 11.16 -17.99 -8.10
C GLN A 63 11.37 -16.54 -8.54
N GLU A 64 11.51 -16.30 -9.84
CA GLU A 64 11.83 -14.97 -10.39
C GLU A 64 10.81 -13.87 -10.04
N GLU A 65 9.51 -14.18 -10.09
CA GLU A 65 8.44 -13.26 -9.70
C GLU A 65 8.61 -12.83 -8.24
N MET A 66 8.76 -13.79 -7.34
CA MET A 66 8.91 -13.54 -5.92
C MET A 66 10.20 -12.78 -5.61
N LEU A 67 11.26 -13.04 -6.37
CA LEU A 67 12.52 -12.28 -6.31
C LEU A 67 12.30 -10.82 -6.69
N ARG A 68 11.61 -10.55 -7.82
CA ARG A 68 11.25 -9.19 -8.25
C ARG A 68 10.41 -8.48 -7.21
N HIS A 69 9.41 -9.14 -6.63
CA HIS A 69 8.59 -8.57 -5.55
C HIS A 69 9.43 -8.22 -4.33
N THR A 70 10.30 -9.14 -3.89
CA THR A 70 11.17 -8.94 -2.72
C THR A 70 12.09 -7.73 -2.92
N LEU A 71 12.73 -7.61 -4.09
CA LEU A 71 13.59 -6.46 -4.43
C LEU A 71 12.80 -5.15 -4.47
N THR A 72 11.61 -5.18 -5.07
CA THR A 72 10.73 -4.00 -5.19
C THR A 72 10.29 -3.50 -3.81
N SER A 73 9.93 -4.42 -2.91
CA SER A 73 9.59 -4.11 -1.52
C SER A 73 10.78 -3.57 -0.72
N ILE A 74 11.97 -4.14 -0.88
CA ILE A 74 13.20 -3.65 -0.21
C ILE A 74 13.53 -2.22 -0.67
N LEU A 75 13.35 -1.92 -1.95
CA LEU A 75 13.65 -0.61 -2.53
C LEU A 75 12.53 0.42 -2.32
N GLY A 76 11.40 0.03 -1.70
CA GLY A 76 10.25 0.92 -1.49
C GLY A 76 9.58 1.35 -2.80
N LEU A 77 9.74 0.57 -3.87
CA LEU A 77 9.14 0.86 -5.16
C LEU A 77 7.69 0.35 -5.21
N PRO A 78 6.80 1.00 -5.97
CA PRO A 78 5.45 0.50 -6.16
C PRO A 78 5.50 -0.87 -6.86
N MET A 79 4.76 -1.83 -6.32
CA MET A 79 4.68 -3.17 -6.88
C MET A 79 4.05 -3.10 -8.28
N GLN A 80 4.83 -3.44 -9.30
CA GLN A 80 4.32 -3.52 -10.66
C GLN A 80 3.58 -4.84 -10.81
N THR A 81 2.27 -4.78 -11.03
CA THR A 81 1.49 -5.96 -11.45
C THR A 81 1.89 -6.32 -12.87
N PRO A 82 2.03 -7.62 -13.22
CA PRO A 82 2.29 -8.04 -14.59
C PRO A 82 1.27 -7.39 -15.53
N LYS A 83 1.73 -6.83 -16.65
CA LYS A 83 0.84 -6.45 -17.75
C LYS A 83 0.45 -7.75 -18.46
N GLU A 84 -0.84 -8.08 -18.45
CA GLU A 84 -1.43 -9.12 -19.29
C GLU A 84 -1.15 -8.89 -20.78
#